data_AF-A0A4Q3YCB1-F1
#
_entry.id   AF-A0A4Q3YCB1-F1
#
_cell.length_a   1.000
_cell.length_b   1.000
_cell.length_c   1.000
_cell.angle_alpha   90.00
_cell.angle_beta   90.00
_cell.angle_gamma   90.00
#
_symmetry.space_group_name_H-M   'P 1'
#
loop_
_entity.id
_entity.type
_entity.pdbx_description
1 polymer ?
#
loop_
_entity_poly.entity_id
_entity_poly.type
_entity_poly.pdbx_seq_one_letter_code
_entity_poly.pdbx_strand_id
1 'polypeptide(L)'
;PGTKGLSLFYVPKFHFDSETLELGERNGVYVTGVEHKMGLKSSPTCELTFGATDVPAVGWLVGDVHNGIAQMFQVIENARMMVGTKATGTLSTGYLNALEYAKERIQGADLTELTNKTAPRVAITHHPDVRRSLAMQKAYAEGLRAVYLYTAAHQNTDVAELVSGADAELAAQVNDLLLPIVKGVGSEKAYELLTESLQTLGGSGYLQDYPIEQYIRDAKIDTLYEGTTAIQAQDFFFRKIARDRGVALAHVAGRIREFIDSEAGNGRLKAERVLLETALTDVQEMAGTLTGYLMASQDQPSELYKIGLGSVRFLYAVGDLLIGWRLLVQAEVALAALDRDASAKDRSFYRGKVVIASYFAKNILPILASTKEILGSLDNEIMELEEDAF
;
A
#
# COMPACT_ATOMS: atom_id res chain seq x y z
N PRO A 1 -28.88 16.96 -3.19
CA PRO A 1 -27.77 17.42 -2.32
C PRO A 1 -26.74 16.29 -2.14
N GLY A 2 -25.52 16.61 -1.68
CA GLY A 2 -24.44 15.62 -1.51
C GLY A 2 -23.91 15.05 -2.82
N THR A 3 -23.08 14.00 -2.74
CA THR A 3 -22.42 13.41 -3.92
C THR A 3 -23.38 12.88 -4.99
N LYS A 4 -24.58 12.42 -4.60
CA LYS A 4 -25.64 12.00 -5.53
C LYS A 4 -26.19 13.12 -6.41
N GLY A 5 -25.99 14.39 -6.02
CA GLY A 5 -26.39 15.55 -6.83
C GLY A 5 -25.31 16.02 -7.80
N LEU A 6 -24.11 15.44 -7.78
CA LEU A 6 -23.01 15.85 -8.66
C LEU A 6 -23.17 15.25 -10.06
N SER A 7 -22.84 16.06 -11.06
CA SER A 7 -22.70 15.64 -12.47
C SER A 7 -21.24 15.80 -12.89
N LEU A 8 -20.78 14.97 -13.84
CA LEU A 8 -19.44 15.06 -14.40
C LEU A 8 -19.51 15.76 -15.75
N PHE A 9 -18.63 16.73 -15.96
CA PHE A 9 -18.55 17.49 -17.20
C PHE A 9 -17.18 17.32 -17.83
N TYR A 10 -17.14 17.12 -19.15
CA TYR A 10 -15.95 17.29 -19.95
C TYR A 10 -15.76 18.78 -20.23
N VAL A 11 -14.69 19.37 -19.70
CA VAL A 11 -14.37 20.81 -19.84
C VAL A 11 -12.97 20.94 -20.45
N PRO A 12 -12.85 21.13 -21.77
CA PRO A 12 -11.54 21.22 -22.42
C PRO A 12 -10.92 22.60 -22.20
N LYS A 13 -9.58 22.68 -22.24
CA LYS A 13 -8.84 23.96 -22.16
C LYS A 13 -9.13 24.85 -23.37
N PHE A 14 -9.17 24.25 -24.55
CA PHE A 14 -9.52 24.91 -25.81
C PHE A 14 -10.76 24.22 -26.38
N HIS A 15 -11.62 24.98 -27.03
CA HIS A 15 -12.61 24.38 -27.92
C HIS A 15 -11.90 23.64 -29.04
N PHE A 16 -12.60 22.72 -29.69
CA PHE A 16 -12.08 22.01 -30.84
C PHE A 16 -13.22 21.62 -31.76
N ASP A 17 -12.90 21.44 -33.03
CA ASP A 17 -13.79 20.83 -34.01
C ASP A 17 -13.86 19.31 -33.76
N SER A 18 -15.04 18.77 -33.54
CA SER A 18 -15.20 17.36 -33.14
C SER A 18 -14.96 16.35 -34.27
N GLU A 19 -14.92 16.79 -35.53
CA GLU A 19 -14.68 15.92 -36.69
C GLU A 19 -13.19 15.88 -37.06
N THR A 20 -12.53 17.04 -37.06
CA THR A 20 -11.13 17.22 -37.48
C THR A 20 -10.14 17.25 -36.32
N LEU A 21 -10.63 17.47 -35.09
CA LEU A 21 -9.84 17.68 -33.87
C LEU A 21 -8.95 18.93 -33.88
N GLU A 22 -9.20 19.87 -34.81
CA GLU A 22 -8.49 21.15 -34.84
C GLU A 22 -8.85 21.99 -33.61
N LEU A 23 -7.83 22.57 -32.96
CA LEU A 23 -8.01 23.42 -31.79
C LEU A 23 -8.57 24.79 -32.18
N GLY A 24 -9.62 25.21 -31.47
CA GLY A 24 -10.25 26.51 -31.60
C GLY A 24 -9.91 27.46 -30.45
N GLU A 25 -10.88 28.30 -30.11
CA GLU A 25 -10.73 29.36 -29.10
C GLU A 25 -10.48 28.81 -27.69
N ARG A 26 -9.93 29.67 -26.83
CA ARG A 26 -9.68 29.35 -25.43
C ARG A 26 -11.01 29.27 -24.66
N ASN A 27 -11.27 28.14 -24.01
CA ASN A 27 -12.44 27.98 -23.13
C ASN A 27 -12.20 28.69 -21.77
N GLY A 28 -13.27 29.04 -21.05
CA GLY A 28 -13.23 29.85 -19.82
C GLY A 28 -12.70 29.17 -18.54
N VAL A 29 -11.79 28.20 -18.62
CA VAL A 29 -11.20 27.50 -17.47
C VAL A 29 -9.72 27.86 -17.31
N TYR A 30 -9.32 28.47 -16.20
CA TYR A 30 -7.98 29.05 -16.02
C TYR A 30 -7.31 28.59 -14.74
N VAL A 31 -5.98 28.45 -14.78
CA VAL A 31 -5.16 28.29 -13.57
C VAL A 31 -5.00 29.66 -12.93
N THR A 32 -5.33 29.78 -11.65
CA THR A 32 -5.29 31.04 -10.88
C THR A 32 -4.27 31.04 -9.75
N GLY A 33 -3.76 29.87 -9.37
CA GLY A 33 -2.69 29.70 -8.41
C GLY A 33 -1.95 28.38 -8.60
N VAL A 34 -0.72 28.31 -8.09
CA VAL A 34 0.08 27.07 -8.06
C VAL A 34 0.70 26.90 -6.69
N GLU A 35 0.47 25.73 -6.09
CA GLU A 35 0.87 25.47 -4.70
C GLU A 35 2.37 25.24 -4.52
N HIS A 36 2.93 25.82 -3.46
CA HIS A 36 4.31 25.56 -3.01
C HIS A 36 4.35 24.31 -2.12
N LYS A 37 4.70 23.17 -2.73
CA LYS A 37 4.68 21.85 -2.08
C LYS A 37 6.01 21.45 -1.45
N MET A 38 5.94 20.55 -0.45
CA MET A 38 7.10 19.85 0.13
C MET A 38 7.90 19.06 -0.93
N GLY A 39 7.21 18.25 -1.71
CA GLY A 39 7.73 17.40 -2.77
C GLY A 39 6.81 17.35 -3.99
N LEU A 40 7.12 16.48 -4.94
CA LEU A 40 6.43 16.37 -6.22
C LEU A 40 6.33 17.74 -6.93
N LYS A 41 7.39 18.55 -6.81
CA LYS A 41 7.38 19.98 -7.16
C LYS A 41 7.19 20.22 -8.66
N SER A 42 7.64 19.28 -9.50
CA SER A 42 7.49 19.35 -10.96
C SER A 42 6.07 19.11 -11.45
N SER A 43 5.18 18.57 -10.60
CA SER A 43 3.75 18.44 -10.91
C SER A 43 3.04 19.73 -10.49
N PRO A 44 2.56 20.58 -11.41
CA PRO A 44 1.85 21.80 -11.04
C PRO A 44 0.51 21.44 -10.40
N THR A 45 0.36 21.77 -9.11
CA THR A 45 -0.89 21.59 -8.38
C THR A 45 -1.58 22.93 -8.35
N CYS A 46 -2.70 23.03 -9.05
CA CYS A 46 -3.29 24.31 -9.42
C CYS A 46 -4.61 24.55 -8.71
N GLU A 47 -4.85 25.80 -8.34
CA GLU A 47 -6.21 26.31 -8.24
C GLU A 47 -6.74 26.50 -9.67
N LEU A 48 -7.93 25.97 -9.97
CA LEU A 48 -8.61 26.16 -11.26
C LEU A 48 -9.90 26.95 -11.05
N THR A 49 -10.01 28.09 -11.74
CA THR A 49 -11.23 28.91 -11.77
C THR A 49 -11.97 28.74 -13.10
N PHE A 50 -13.24 28.38 -13.00
CA PHE A 50 -14.16 28.22 -14.13
C PHE A 50 -15.00 29.50 -14.25
N GLY A 51 -14.98 30.14 -15.42
CA GLY A 51 -15.63 31.44 -15.64
C GLY A 51 -14.90 32.60 -14.97
N ALA A 52 -13.56 32.57 -14.93
CA ALA A 52 -12.73 33.62 -14.33
C ALA A 52 -12.78 34.96 -15.09
N THR A 53 -13.25 34.92 -16.34
CA THR A 53 -13.38 36.04 -17.28
C THR A 53 -14.82 36.10 -17.79
N ASP A 54 -15.09 37.03 -18.71
CA ASP A 54 -16.35 37.08 -19.47
C ASP A 54 -16.56 35.86 -20.40
N VAL A 55 -15.47 35.15 -20.76
CA VAL A 55 -15.55 33.87 -21.48
C VAL A 55 -16.11 32.75 -20.56
N PRO A 56 -17.22 32.08 -20.94
CA PRO A 56 -17.80 31.00 -20.14
C PRO A 56 -16.91 29.75 -20.13
N ALA A 57 -16.92 29.00 -19.01
CA ALA A 57 -16.34 27.66 -18.97
C ALA A 57 -17.36 26.63 -19.48
N VAL A 58 -17.36 26.38 -20.78
CA VAL A 58 -18.30 25.46 -21.42
C VAL A 58 -17.89 24.02 -21.10
N GLY A 59 -18.85 23.23 -20.61
CA GLY A 59 -18.69 21.82 -20.32
C GLY A 59 -19.83 20.98 -20.90
N TRP A 60 -19.51 19.77 -21.31
CA TRP A 60 -20.49 18.79 -21.81
C TRP A 60 -20.73 17.71 -20.76
N LEU A 61 -21.99 17.37 -20.53
CA LEU A 61 -22.36 16.34 -19.57
C LEU A 61 -21.83 14.98 -20.06
N VAL A 62 -21.02 14.31 -19.24
CA VAL A 62 -20.41 13.05 -19.65
C VAL A 62 -21.49 11.98 -19.85
N GLY A 63 -21.57 11.45 -21.07
CA GLY A 63 -22.57 10.45 -21.46
C GLY A 63 -24.01 10.96 -21.45
N ASP A 64 -24.23 12.28 -21.42
CA ASP A 64 -25.54 12.92 -21.33
C ASP A 64 -26.42 12.40 -20.18
N VAL A 65 -25.80 12.01 -19.06
CA VAL A 65 -26.48 11.49 -17.86
C VAL A 65 -25.97 12.13 -16.57
N HIS A 66 -26.89 12.33 -15.62
CA HIS A 66 -26.56 12.82 -14.28
C HIS A 66 -26.09 11.68 -13.36
N ASN A 67 -24.82 11.28 -13.48
CA ASN A 67 -24.23 10.19 -12.70
C ASN A 67 -22.78 10.49 -12.26
N GLY A 68 -22.51 11.75 -11.89
CA GLY A 68 -21.15 12.28 -11.86
C GLY A 68 -20.20 11.58 -10.91
N ILE A 69 -20.64 11.26 -9.69
CA ILE A 69 -19.77 10.60 -8.71
C ILE A 69 -19.39 9.18 -9.14
N ALA A 70 -20.33 8.41 -9.72
CA ALA A 70 -20.04 7.06 -10.18
C ALA A 70 -19.09 7.05 -11.38
N GLN A 71 -19.26 8.01 -12.31
CA GLN A 71 -18.33 8.20 -13.43
C GLN A 71 -16.93 8.61 -12.93
N MET A 72 -16.85 9.54 -11.97
CA MET A 72 -15.58 9.97 -11.38
C MET A 72 -14.88 8.84 -10.61
N PHE A 73 -15.63 7.91 -9.99
CA PHE A 73 -15.03 6.77 -9.30
C PHE A 73 -14.18 5.89 -10.23
N GLN A 74 -14.54 5.77 -11.52
CA GLN A 74 -13.71 5.05 -12.49
C GLN A 74 -12.32 5.69 -12.68
N VAL A 75 -12.24 7.03 -12.57
CA VAL A 75 -10.97 7.76 -12.60
C VAL A 75 -10.23 7.61 -11.27
N ILE A 76 -10.94 7.74 -10.15
CA ILE A 76 -10.37 7.61 -8.80
C ILE A 76 -9.78 6.21 -8.57
N GLU A 77 -10.42 5.14 -9.04
CA GLU A 77 -9.91 3.77 -8.93
C GLU A 77 -8.54 3.62 -9.60
N ASN A 78 -8.39 4.14 -10.82
CA ASN A 78 -7.12 4.19 -11.53
C ASN A 78 -6.09 5.06 -10.80
N ALA A 79 -6.51 6.23 -10.30
CA ALA A 79 -5.63 7.13 -9.56
C ALA A 79 -5.10 6.49 -8.27
N ARG A 80 -5.96 5.81 -7.49
CA ARG A 80 -5.56 5.07 -6.27
C ARG A 80 -4.54 3.96 -6.58
N MET A 81 -4.76 3.20 -7.64
CA MET A 81 -3.81 2.18 -8.10
C MET A 81 -2.45 2.79 -8.48
N MET A 82 -2.49 3.91 -9.22
CA MET A 82 -1.29 4.64 -9.62
C MET A 82 -0.53 5.17 -8.40
N VAL A 83 -1.21 5.75 -7.41
CA VAL A 83 -0.59 6.27 -6.18
C VAL A 83 0.11 5.16 -5.40
N GLY A 84 -0.57 4.03 -5.16
CA GLY A 84 0.05 2.91 -4.44
C GLY A 84 1.26 2.32 -5.18
N THR A 85 1.18 2.26 -6.51
CA THR A 85 2.29 1.81 -7.37
C THR A 85 3.45 2.80 -7.35
N LYS A 86 3.18 4.11 -7.41
CA LYS A 86 4.19 5.18 -7.26
C LYS A 86 4.92 5.06 -5.93
N ALA A 87 4.18 4.94 -4.83
CA ALA A 87 4.76 4.82 -3.49
C ALA A 87 5.68 3.58 -3.40
N THR A 88 5.17 2.43 -3.84
CA THR A 88 5.93 1.16 -3.84
C THR A 88 7.19 1.23 -4.72
N GLY A 89 7.09 1.84 -5.90
CA GLY A 89 8.23 2.05 -6.79
C GLY A 89 9.29 2.95 -6.16
N THR A 90 8.86 4.01 -5.48
CA THR A 90 9.74 4.95 -4.76
C THR A 90 10.49 4.25 -3.62
N LEU A 91 9.79 3.45 -2.80
CA LEU A 91 10.44 2.62 -1.78
C LEU A 91 11.47 1.66 -2.40
N SER A 92 11.13 1.02 -3.53
CA SER A 92 12.05 0.09 -4.17
C SER A 92 13.35 0.73 -4.61
N THR A 93 13.33 1.94 -5.19
CA THR A 93 14.57 2.63 -5.57
C THR A 93 15.31 3.17 -4.33
N GLY A 94 14.59 3.63 -3.31
CA GLY A 94 15.18 4.03 -2.02
C GLY A 94 15.98 2.89 -1.37
N TYR A 95 15.38 1.70 -1.30
CA TYR A 95 16.03 0.48 -0.83
C TYR A 95 17.29 0.13 -1.64
N LEU A 96 17.21 0.17 -2.97
CA LEU A 96 18.35 -0.20 -3.82
C LEU A 96 19.52 0.79 -3.68
N ASN A 97 19.24 2.09 -3.55
CA ASN A 97 20.24 3.11 -3.24
C ASN A 97 20.89 2.86 -1.86
N ALA A 98 20.07 2.59 -0.84
CA ALA A 98 20.56 2.27 0.51
C ALA A 98 21.44 1.01 0.53
N LEU A 99 21.02 -0.04 -0.20
CA LEU A 99 21.78 -1.27 -0.33
C LEU A 99 23.13 -1.06 -1.03
N GLU A 100 23.14 -0.30 -2.13
CA GLU A 100 24.36 0.02 -2.88
C GLU A 100 25.36 0.76 -2.00
N TYR A 101 24.92 1.83 -1.34
CA TYR A 101 25.75 2.58 -0.40
C TYR A 101 26.28 1.70 0.74
N ALA A 102 25.44 0.85 1.32
CA ALA A 102 25.82 -0.01 2.45
C ALA A 102 26.88 -1.07 2.09
N LYS A 103 26.94 -1.51 0.83
CA LYS A 103 27.95 -2.45 0.36
C LYS A 103 29.35 -1.82 0.30
N GLU A 104 29.44 -0.53 0.02
CA GLU A 104 30.70 0.17 -0.19
C GLU A 104 31.18 0.91 1.06
N ARG A 105 30.26 1.35 1.92
CA ARG A 105 30.60 2.11 3.12
C ARG A 105 31.31 1.24 4.15
N ILE A 106 32.62 1.43 4.30
CA ILE A 106 33.44 0.80 5.36
C ILE A 106 33.39 1.64 6.63
N GLN A 107 32.87 1.08 7.73
CA GLN A 107 32.81 1.77 9.02
C GLN A 107 32.65 0.78 10.17
N GLY A 108 33.44 0.94 11.24
CA GLY A 108 33.40 0.04 12.39
C GLY A 108 34.05 -1.33 12.12
N ALA A 109 34.32 -2.08 13.18
CA ALA A 109 34.71 -3.49 13.09
C ALA A 109 33.46 -4.38 13.17
N ASP A 110 33.57 -5.65 12.77
CA ASP A 110 32.48 -6.62 12.98
C ASP A 110 32.10 -6.68 14.47
N LEU A 111 30.80 -6.86 14.76
CA LEU A 111 30.30 -6.85 16.14
C LEU A 111 30.94 -7.97 17.00
N THR A 112 31.33 -9.08 16.39
CA THR A 112 32.02 -10.18 17.07
C THR A 112 33.43 -9.80 17.56
N GLU A 113 34.01 -8.73 17.01
CA GLU A 113 35.36 -8.23 17.32
C GLU A 113 35.32 -6.91 18.12
N LEU A 114 34.20 -6.57 18.77
CA LEU A 114 33.97 -5.28 19.42
C LEU A 114 35.07 -4.84 20.41
N THR A 115 35.66 -5.81 21.13
CA THR A 115 36.72 -5.57 22.12
C THR A 115 38.11 -5.50 21.49
N ASN A 116 38.29 -6.03 20.29
CA ASN A 116 39.55 -6.03 19.56
C ASN A 116 39.76 -4.68 18.84
N LYS A 117 40.55 -3.79 19.46
CA LYS A 117 40.83 -2.45 18.91
C LYS A 117 41.63 -2.45 17.60
N THR A 118 42.21 -3.60 17.23
CA THR A 118 42.99 -3.79 16.00
C THR A 118 42.25 -4.55 14.90
N ALA A 119 40.98 -4.91 15.14
CA ALA A 119 40.17 -5.62 14.16
C ALA A 119 40.01 -4.83 12.86
N PRO A 120 39.98 -5.52 11.69
CA PRO A 120 39.76 -4.87 10.41
C PRO A 120 38.38 -4.20 10.36
N ARG A 121 38.30 -3.10 9.61
CA ARG A 121 37.02 -2.44 9.37
C ARG A 121 36.23 -3.19 8.31
N VAL A 122 34.91 -3.19 8.45
CA VAL A 122 34.00 -3.94 7.56
C VAL A 122 33.02 -3.00 6.88
N ALA A 123 32.49 -3.43 5.73
CA ALA A 123 31.35 -2.76 5.12
C ALA A 123 30.15 -2.81 6.07
N ILE A 124 29.35 -1.74 6.14
CA ILE A 124 28.28 -1.65 7.12
C ILE A 124 27.19 -2.72 6.97
N THR A 125 27.13 -3.40 5.82
CA THR A 125 26.33 -4.63 5.64
C THR A 125 26.71 -5.79 6.57
N HIS A 126 27.81 -5.72 7.32
CA HIS A 126 28.15 -6.71 8.35
C HIS A 126 27.44 -6.41 9.68
N HIS A 127 26.96 -5.19 9.89
CA HIS A 127 26.31 -4.79 11.14
C HIS A 127 24.87 -5.31 11.23
N PRO A 128 24.46 -5.89 12.37
CA PRO A 128 23.13 -6.47 12.50
C PRO A 128 21.98 -5.49 12.23
N ASP A 129 22.05 -4.26 12.75
CA ASP A 129 20.98 -3.28 12.57
C ASP A 129 20.85 -2.80 11.12
N VAL A 130 21.98 -2.66 10.40
CA VAL A 130 21.96 -2.34 8.96
C VAL A 130 21.33 -3.49 8.17
N ARG A 131 21.62 -4.76 8.53
CA ARG A 131 20.95 -5.91 7.91
C ARG A 131 19.46 -5.99 8.25
N ARG A 132 19.08 -5.70 9.50
CA ARG A 132 17.67 -5.61 9.95
C ARG A 132 16.93 -4.57 9.10
N SER A 133 17.48 -3.36 9.00
CA SER A 133 16.94 -2.25 8.21
C SER A 133 16.80 -2.62 6.73
N LEU A 134 17.86 -3.12 6.10
CA LEU A 134 17.82 -3.54 4.69
C LEU A 134 16.85 -4.71 4.45
N ALA A 135 16.71 -5.63 5.39
CA ALA A 135 15.75 -6.72 5.29
C ALA A 135 14.30 -6.21 5.33
N MET A 136 14.00 -5.25 6.22
CA MET A 136 12.69 -4.59 6.28
C MET A 136 12.36 -3.84 4.99
N GLN A 137 13.29 -3.01 4.52
CA GLN A 137 13.15 -2.28 3.26
C GLN A 137 12.89 -3.24 2.09
N LYS A 138 13.69 -4.31 1.97
CA LYS A 138 13.54 -5.33 0.92
C LYS A 138 12.20 -6.06 1.01
N ALA A 139 11.80 -6.49 2.21
CA ALA A 139 10.58 -7.27 2.42
C ALA A 139 9.35 -6.50 1.97
N TYR A 140 9.21 -5.25 2.41
CA TYR A 140 8.07 -4.42 2.02
C TYR A 140 8.15 -3.97 0.56
N ALA A 141 9.32 -3.60 0.03
CA ALA A 141 9.44 -3.22 -1.38
C ALA A 141 9.04 -4.37 -2.33
N GLU A 142 9.43 -5.60 -2.01
CA GLU A 142 9.10 -6.78 -2.80
C GLU A 142 7.69 -7.33 -2.53
N GLY A 143 7.24 -7.23 -1.29
CA GLY A 143 5.91 -7.63 -0.84
C GLY A 143 4.81 -6.74 -1.42
N LEU A 144 4.96 -5.42 -1.30
CA LEU A 144 4.03 -4.45 -1.90
C LEU A 144 4.01 -4.58 -3.42
N ARG A 145 5.17 -4.86 -4.05
CA ARG A 145 5.21 -5.20 -5.47
C ARG A 145 4.36 -6.42 -5.81
N ALA A 146 4.45 -7.45 -5.00
CA ALA A 146 3.65 -8.65 -5.18
C ALA A 146 2.15 -8.37 -4.99
N VAL A 147 1.79 -7.53 -4.01
CA VAL A 147 0.41 -7.15 -3.72
C VAL A 147 -0.18 -6.34 -4.88
N TYR A 148 0.47 -5.27 -5.35
CA TYR A 148 -0.11 -4.51 -6.47
C TYR A 148 -0.16 -5.32 -7.77
N LEU A 149 0.79 -6.22 -8.04
CA LEU A 149 0.72 -7.10 -9.20
C LEU A 149 -0.43 -8.12 -9.06
N TYR A 150 -0.66 -8.63 -7.86
CA TYR A 150 -1.81 -9.49 -7.57
C TYR A 150 -3.13 -8.74 -7.73
N THR A 151 -3.22 -7.48 -7.29
CA THR A 151 -4.39 -6.61 -7.54
C THR A 151 -4.61 -6.39 -9.03
N ALA A 152 -3.56 -6.04 -9.78
CA ALA A 152 -3.64 -5.82 -11.22
C ALA A 152 -4.08 -7.07 -11.98
N ALA A 153 -3.71 -8.27 -11.51
CA ALA A 153 -4.19 -9.53 -12.09
C ALA A 153 -5.72 -9.67 -12.02
N HIS A 154 -6.40 -9.03 -11.07
CA HIS A 154 -7.86 -9.04 -10.94
C HIS A 154 -8.54 -7.91 -11.76
N GLN A 155 -7.77 -7.07 -12.45
CA GLN A 155 -8.28 -6.06 -13.39
C GLN A 155 -8.46 -6.65 -14.80
N ASN A 156 -8.04 -7.89 -15.02
CA ASN A 156 -8.27 -8.65 -16.24
C ASN A 156 -8.88 -10.01 -15.87
N THR A 157 -10.08 -10.30 -16.37
CA THR A 157 -10.83 -11.51 -16.01
C THR A 157 -10.08 -12.80 -16.33
N ASP A 158 -9.42 -12.90 -17.49
CA ASP A 158 -8.69 -14.12 -17.88
C ASP A 158 -7.50 -14.37 -16.95
N VAL A 159 -6.82 -13.31 -16.53
CA VAL A 159 -5.71 -13.41 -15.58
C VAL A 159 -6.22 -13.73 -14.18
N ALA A 160 -7.33 -13.14 -13.74
CA ALA A 160 -7.96 -13.39 -12.45
C ALA A 160 -8.31 -14.87 -12.27
N GLU A 161 -8.96 -15.46 -13.27
CA GLU A 161 -9.30 -16.89 -13.29
C GLU A 161 -8.04 -17.77 -13.12
N LEU A 162 -6.94 -17.43 -13.80
CA LEU A 162 -5.69 -18.18 -13.71
C LEU A 162 -4.98 -18.04 -12.35
N VAL A 163 -5.01 -16.86 -11.72
CA VAL A 163 -4.23 -16.61 -10.49
C VAL A 163 -4.99 -16.92 -9.20
N SER A 164 -6.33 -16.88 -9.23
CA SER A 164 -7.17 -17.05 -8.04
C SER A 164 -8.44 -17.88 -8.29
N GLY A 165 -8.79 -18.21 -9.53
CA GLY A 165 -10.05 -18.88 -9.88
C GLY A 165 -11.27 -17.98 -9.73
N ALA A 166 -11.06 -16.66 -9.84
CA ALA A 166 -12.13 -15.68 -9.73
C ALA A 166 -12.73 -15.39 -11.12
N ASP A 167 -14.04 -15.60 -11.24
CA ASP A 167 -14.81 -15.16 -12.40
C ASP A 167 -14.86 -13.63 -12.52
N ALA A 168 -15.54 -13.11 -13.55
CA ALA A 168 -15.58 -11.67 -13.81
C ALA A 168 -16.14 -10.83 -12.66
N GLU A 169 -17.19 -11.32 -11.97
CA GLU A 169 -17.83 -10.58 -10.88
C GLU A 169 -16.94 -10.59 -9.64
N LEU A 170 -16.44 -11.77 -9.27
CA LEU A 170 -15.56 -11.92 -8.13
C LEU A 170 -14.22 -11.21 -8.33
N ALA A 171 -13.68 -11.22 -9.55
CA ALA A 171 -12.47 -10.49 -9.90
C ALA A 171 -12.63 -8.99 -9.65
N ALA A 172 -13.76 -8.41 -10.07
CA ALA A 172 -14.07 -7.01 -9.81
C ALA A 172 -14.15 -6.71 -8.30
N GLN A 173 -14.82 -7.58 -7.52
CA GLN A 173 -14.93 -7.43 -6.05
C GLN A 173 -13.56 -7.55 -5.35
N VAL A 174 -12.71 -8.48 -5.79
CA VAL A 174 -11.35 -8.66 -5.24
C VAL A 174 -10.46 -7.48 -5.61
N ASN A 175 -10.50 -6.98 -6.84
CA ASN A 175 -9.81 -5.73 -7.21
C ASN A 175 -10.26 -4.58 -6.29
N ASP A 176 -11.56 -4.42 -6.11
CA ASP A 176 -12.17 -3.40 -5.26
C ASP A 176 -11.70 -3.48 -3.80
N LEU A 177 -11.60 -4.69 -3.25
CA LEU A 177 -11.08 -4.96 -1.91
C LEU A 177 -9.60 -4.58 -1.77
N LEU A 178 -8.79 -4.88 -2.78
CA LEU A 178 -7.34 -4.72 -2.71
C LEU A 178 -6.88 -3.28 -3.04
N LEU A 179 -7.67 -2.48 -3.76
CA LEU A 179 -7.30 -1.10 -4.11
C LEU A 179 -6.98 -0.22 -2.88
N PRO A 180 -7.79 -0.21 -1.80
CA PRO A 180 -7.45 0.51 -0.57
C PRO A 180 -6.18 0.02 0.11
N ILE A 181 -5.81 -1.25 -0.06
CA ILE A 181 -4.56 -1.82 0.46
C ILE A 181 -3.37 -1.31 -0.35
N VAL A 182 -3.44 -1.41 -1.68
CA VAL A 182 -2.41 -0.89 -2.59
C VAL A 182 -2.17 0.59 -2.33
N LYS A 183 -3.23 1.39 -2.20
CA LYS A 183 -3.13 2.83 -1.94
C LYS A 183 -2.72 3.11 -0.50
N GLY A 184 -3.53 2.73 0.48
CA GLY A 184 -3.36 3.08 1.88
C GLY A 184 -2.12 2.46 2.51
N VAL A 185 -1.99 1.13 2.45
CA VAL A 185 -0.81 0.44 3.02
C VAL A 185 0.44 0.76 2.22
N GLY A 186 0.35 0.75 0.88
CA GLY A 186 1.48 1.04 0.01
C GLY A 186 2.07 2.44 0.22
N SER A 187 1.22 3.47 0.34
CA SER A 187 1.68 4.84 0.61
C SER A 187 2.34 5.01 1.97
N GLU A 188 1.71 4.48 3.03
CA GLU A 188 2.20 4.64 4.40
C GLU A 188 3.49 3.86 4.63
N LYS A 189 3.55 2.58 4.22
CA LYS A 189 4.74 1.75 4.36
C LYS A 189 5.91 2.21 3.51
N ALA A 190 5.65 2.75 2.32
CA ALA A 190 6.72 3.35 1.52
C ALA A 190 7.34 4.56 2.21
N TYR A 191 6.51 5.50 2.69
CA TYR A 191 7.02 6.67 3.41
C TYR A 191 7.76 6.29 4.70
N GLU A 192 7.19 5.37 5.49
CA GLU A 192 7.80 4.85 6.72
C GLU A 192 9.19 4.27 6.44
N LEU A 193 9.34 3.38 5.46
CA LEU A 193 10.60 2.65 5.23
C LEU A 193 11.62 3.40 4.37
N LEU A 194 11.22 4.50 3.73
CA LEU A 194 12.19 5.45 3.19
C LEU A 194 13.01 6.12 4.32
N THR A 195 12.49 6.20 5.55
CA THR A 195 13.28 6.66 6.71
C THR A 195 14.42 5.69 7.03
N GLU A 196 14.16 4.38 6.99
CA GLU A 196 15.18 3.32 7.15
C GLU A 196 16.21 3.35 5.99
N SER A 197 15.72 3.64 4.78
CA SER A 197 16.60 3.82 3.61
C SER A 197 17.55 5.01 3.82
N LEU A 198 17.04 6.15 4.31
CA LEU A 198 17.85 7.33 4.61
C LEU A 198 18.82 7.06 5.77
N GLN A 199 18.34 6.40 6.83
CA GLN A 199 19.11 6.07 8.02
C GLN A 199 20.32 5.18 7.68
N THR A 200 20.19 4.29 6.70
CA THR A 200 21.28 3.43 6.21
C THR A 200 22.47 4.23 5.66
N LEU A 201 22.25 5.44 5.13
CA LEU A 201 23.32 6.31 4.65
C LEU A 201 24.00 7.11 5.79
N GLY A 202 23.41 7.13 6.98
CA GLY A 202 23.83 8.00 8.08
C GLY A 202 23.68 9.47 7.71
N GLY A 203 24.63 10.31 8.14
CA GLY A 203 24.59 11.76 7.86
C GLY A 203 24.54 12.11 6.37
N SER A 204 25.13 11.28 5.50
CA SER A 204 25.07 11.46 4.04
C SER A 204 23.65 11.36 3.49
N GLY A 205 22.75 10.62 4.15
CA GLY A 205 21.35 10.51 3.75
C GLY A 205 20.57 11.81 3.87
N TYR A 206 21.09 12.78 4.65
CA TYR A 206 20.48 14.11 4.82
C TYR A 206 20.95 15.12 3.76
N LEU A 207 21.83 14.72 2.85
CA LEU A 207 22.31 15.55 1.75
C LEU A 207 21.41 15.39 0.51
N GLN A 208 21.29 16.46 -0.27
CA GLN A 208 20.57 16.43 -1.55
C GLN A 208 21.37 15.75 -2.67
N ASP A 209 22.67 15.48 -2.43
CA ASP A 209 23.54 14.69 -3.28
C ASP A 209 23.05 13.24 -3.44
N TYR A 210 22.31 12.73 -2.45
CA TYR A 210 21.64 11.44 -2.50
C TYR A 210 20.12 11.64 -2.67
N PRO A 211 19.44 10.79 -3.45
CA PRO A 211 18.06 11.05 -3.84
C PRO A 211 17.04 10.73 -2.73
N ILE A 212 17.45 10.11 -1.63
CA ILE A 212 16.52 9.55 -0.64
C ILE A 212 15.74 10.65 0.10
N GLU A 213 16.35 11.80 0.39
CA GLU A 213 15.64 12.94 0.97
C GLU A 213 14.49 13.40 0.08
N GLN A 214 14.73 13.43 -1.24
CA GLN A 214 13.71 13.77 -2.22
C GLN A 214 12.62 12.69 -2.29
N TYR A 215 12.99 11.41 -2.25
CA TYR A 215 12.02 10.32 -2.21
C TYR A 215 11.06 10.45 -1.03
N ILE A 216 11.56 10.80 0.16
CA ILE A 216 10.73 11.02 1.35
C ILE A 216 9.76 12.19 1.13
N ARG A 217 10.25 13.34 0.64
CA ARG A 217 9.41 14.51 0.35
C ARG A 217 8.33 14.20 -0.70
N ASP A 218 8.71 13.50 -1.76
CA ASP A 218 7.84 13.19 -2.89
C ASP A 218 6.85 12.06 -2.57
N ALA A 219 7.13 11.20 -1.59
CA ALA A 219 6.24 10.13 -1.12
C ALA A 219 5.21 10.59 -0.08
N LYS A 220 5.47 11.66 0.69
CA LYS A 220 4.54 12.09 1.77
C LYS A 220 3.13 12.40 1.25
N ILE A 221 3.01 12.94 0.03
CA ILE A 221 1.73 13.25 -0.59
C ILE A 221 0.87 12.01 -0.85
N ASP A 222 1.49 10.81 -0.94
CA ASP A 222 0.79 9.57 -1.28
C ASP A 222 -0.21 9.14 -0.22
N THR A 223 -0.03 9.56 1.03
CA THR A 223 -0.94 9.29 2.14
C THR A 223 -2.12 10.27 2.20
N LEU A 224 -2.15 11.28 1.32
CA LEU A 224 -3.06 12.42 1.40
C LEU A 224 -4.01 12.50 0.20
N TYR A 225 -3.48 12.67 -1.02
CA TYR A 225 -4.31 12.80 -2.22
C TYR A 225 -5.01 11.48 -2.60
N GLU A 226 -6.02 11.54 -3.48
CA GLU A 226 -6.85 10.38 -3.86
C GLU A 226 -7.50 9.64 -2.68
N GLY A 227 -7.75 10.39 -1.59
CA GLY A 227 -8.33 9.94 -0.33
C GLY A 227 -7.26 9.59 0.71
N THR A 228 -7.31 10.25 1.87
CA THR A 228 -6.38 10.00 2.99
C THR A 228 -6.45 8.54 3.46
N THR A 229 -5.45 8.09 4.22
CA THR A 229 -5.42 6.72 4.76
C THR A 229 -6.68 6.37 5.56
N ALA A 230 -7.22 7.29 6.35
CA ALA A 230 -8.49 7.10 7.05
C ALA A 230 -9.66 6.86 6.09
N ILE A 231 -9.73 7.60 4.97
CA ILE A 231 -10.74 7.39 3.94
C ILE A 231 -10.56 6.04 3.24
N GLN A 232 -9.31 5.61 2.97
CA GLN A 232 -9.06 4.28 2.42
C GLN A 232 -9.53 3.18 3.40
N ALA A 233 -9.25 3.34 4.69
CA ALA A 233 -9.62 2.36 5.71
C ALA A 233 -11.15 2.27 5.91
N GLN A 234 -11.85 3.42 5.87
CA GLN A 234 -13.31 3.45 5.89
C GLN A 234 -13.91 2.84 4.63
N ASP A 235 -13.38 3.17 3.45
CA ASP A 235 -13.82 2.56 2.17
C ASP A 235 -13.63 1.04 2.21
N PHE A 236 -12.45 0.59 2.62
CA PHE A 236 -12.09 -0.82 2.79
C PHE A 236 -13.10 -1.56 3.67
N PHE A 237 -13.34 -1.08 4.89
CA PHE A 237 -14.26 -1.75 5.80
C PHE A 237 -15.72 -1.63 5.35
N PHE A 238 -16.24 -0.42 5.18
CA PHE A 238 -17.69 -0.23 4.96
C PHE A 238 -18.12 -0.64 3.55
N ARG A 239 -17.33 -0.32 2.52
CA ARG A 239 -17.75 -0.56 1.12
C ARG A 239 -17.19 -1.85 0.57
N LYS A 240 -15.96 -2.23 0.91
CA LYS A 240 -15.30 -3.40 0.32
C LYS A 240 -15.46 -4.69 1.12
N ILE A 241 -15.89 -4.58 2.38
CA ILE A 241 -16.19 -5.75 3.23
C ILE A 241 -17.66 -5.77 3.62
N ALA A 242 -18.16 -4.77 4.35
CA ALA A 242 -19.52 -4.83 4.91
C ALA A 242 -20.60 -4.82 3.82
N ARG A 243 -20.54 -3.87 2.86
CA ARG A 243 -21.49 -3.83 1.72
C ARG A 243 -21.35 -5.04 0.80
N ASP A 244 -20.12 -5.53 0.61
CA ASP A 244 -19.80 -6.73 -0.17
C ASP A 244 -20.22 -8.03 0.55
N ARG A 245 -20.65 -7.95 1.82
CA ARG A 245 -20.95 -9.10 2.68
C ARG A 245 -19.76 -10.06 2.84
N GLY A 246 -18.54 -9.52 2.75
CA GLY A 246 -17.30 -10.25 2.93
C GLY A 246 -16.97 -11.26 1.83
N VAL A 247 -17.62 -11.22 0.67
CA VAL A 247 -17.42 -12.20 -0.42
C VAL A 247 -15.96 -12.18 -0.91
N ALA A 248 -15.45 -11.00 -1.29
CA ALA A 248 -14.07 -10.86 -1.75
C ALA A 248 -13.06 -11.22 -0.65
N LEU A 249 -13.34 -10.81 0.59
CA LEU A 249 -12.45 -11.09 1.73
C LEU A 249 -12.37 -12.59 2.01
N ALA A 250 -13.50 -13.29 1.98
CA ALA A 250 -13.56 -14.74 2.15
C ALA A 250 -12.82 -15.48 1.04
N HIS A 251 -12.95 -15.03 -0.21
CA HIS A 251 -12.21 -15.61 -1.33
C HIS A 251 -10.69 -15.47 -1.12
N VAL A 252 -10.20 -14.27 -0.82
CA VAL A 252 -8.75 -14.04 -0.57
C VAL A 252 -8.26 -14.85 0.64
N ALA A 253 -9.03 -14.90 1.73
CA ALA A 253 -8.72 -15.74 2.89
C ALA A 253 -8.65 -17.24 2.53
N GLY A 254 -9.52 -17.70 1.62
CA GLY A 254 -9.48 -19.05 1.05
C GLY A 254 -8.18 -19.32 0.30
N ARG A 255 -7.72 -18.38 -0.55
CA ARG A 255 -6.42 -18.51 -1.26
C ARG A 255 -5.23 -18.57 -0.30
N ILE A 256 -5.28 -17.82 0.80
CA ILE A 256 -4.25 -17.87 1.85
C ILE A 256 -4.29 -19.23 2.57
N ARG A 257 -5.50 -19.73 2.89
CA ARG A 257 -5.69 -21.04 3.54
C ARG A 257 -5.18 -22.19 2.67
N GLU A 258 -5.51 -22.20 1.38
CA GLU A 258 -4.97 -23.18 0.43
C GLU A 258 -3.44 -23.18 0.39
N PHE A 259 -2.82 -21.99 0.45
CA PHE A 259 -1.38 -21.90 0.58
C PHE A 259 -0.90 -22.49 1.91
N ILE A 260 -1.50 -22.14 3.05
CA ILE A 260 -1.14 -22.68 4.36
C ILE A 260 -1.21 -24.21 4.39
N ASP A 261 -2.22 -24.80 3.78
CA ASP A 261 -2.47 -26.24 3.79
C ASP A 261 -1.62 -27.01 2.76
N SER A 262 -0.92 -26.29 1.87
CA SER A 262 -0.04 -26.89 0.86
C SER A 262 1.26 -27.46 1.46
N GLU A 263 1.61 -28.69 1.04
CA GLU A 263 2.89 -29.32 1.36
C GLU A 263 4.04 -28.90 0.41
N ALA A 264 3.75 -28.04 -0.57
CA ALA A 264 4.76 -27.55 -1.51
C ALA A 264 5.91 -26.82 -0.78
N GLY A 265 7.11 -26.90 -1.36
CA GLY A 265 8.35 -26.43 -0.72
C GLY A 265 9.06 -27.49 0.15
N ASN A 266 8.60 -28.74 0.14
CA ASN A 266 9.20 -29.89 0.83
C ASN A 266 9.32 -29.67 2.35
N GLY A 267 8.31 -29.06 2.97
CA GLY A 267 8.28 -28.78 4.41
C GLY A 267 9.20 -27.65 4.90
N ARG A 268 10.02 -27.04 4.03
CA ARG A 268 10.99 -25.99 4.40
C ARG A 268 10.37 -24.66 4.83
N LEU A 269 9.07 -24.46 4.59
CA LEU A 269 8.31 -23.27 5.01
C LEU A 269 7.32 -23.56 6.14
N LYS A 270 7.41 -24.73 6.81
CA LYS A 270 6.41 -25.15 7.81
C LYS A 270 6.27 -24.14 8.95
N ALA A 271 7.37 -23.62 9.47
CA ALA A 271 7.33 -22.64 10.57
C ALA A 271 6.69 -21.32 10.11
N GLU A 272 7.01 -20.88 8.89
CA GLU A 272 6.45 -19.66 8.32
C GLU A 272 4.96 -19.81 7.98
N ARG A 273 4.50 -20.98 7.54
CA ARG A 273 3.06 -21.27 7.32
C ARG A 273 2.27 -21.22 8.62
N VAL A 274 2.83 -21.71 9.74
CA VAL A 274 2.21 -21.60 11.07
C VAL A 274 2.05 -20.12 11.47
N LEU A 275 3.08 -19.29 11.26
CA LEU A 275 3.00 -17.86 11.54
C LEU A 275 1.97 -17.15 10.65
N LEU A 276 1.87 -17.55 9.37
CA LEU A 276 0.86 -17.04 8.45
C LEU A 276 -0.56 -17.47 8.86
N GLU A 277 -0.72 -18.69 9.35
CA GLU A 277 -1.99 -19.18 9.88
C GLU A 277 -2.45 -18.40 11.11
N THR A 278 -1.54 -18.14 12.06
CA THR A 278 -1.85 -17.28 13.20
C THR A 278 -2.27 -15.88 12.75
N ALA A 279 -1.52 -15.26 11.83
CA ALA A 279 -1.86 -13.95 11.28
C ALA A 279 -3.20 -13.92 10.55
N LEU A 280 -3.54 -14.97 9.79
CA LEU A 280 -4.83 -15.09 9.11
C LEU A 280 -5.97 -15.15 10.15
N THR A 281 -5.82 -15.98 11.18
CA THR A 281 -6.79 -16.09 12.27
C THR A 281 -6.95 -14.76 13.00
N ASP A 282 -5.85 -14.06 13.31
CA ASP A 282 -5.91 -12.77 13.99
C ASP A 282 -6.66 -11.72 13.16
N VAL A 283 -6.42 -11.65 11.85
CA VAL A 283 -7.14 -10.73 10.95
C VAL A 283 -8.62 -11.11 10.83
N GLN A 284 -8.97 -12.40 10.84
CA GLN A 284 -10.36 -12.84 10.85
C GLN A 284 -11.08 -12.43 12.14
N GLU A 285 -10.42 -12.55 13.29
CA GLU A 285 -10.95 -12.10 14.58
C GLU A 285 -11.11 -10.58 14.61
N MET A 286 -10.14 -9.80 14.09
CA MET A 286 -10.28 -8.34 13.94
C MET A 286 -11.49 -7.96 13.08
N ALA A 287 -11.69 -8.63 11.94
CA ALA A 287 -12.83 -8.40 11.05
C ALA A 287 -14.15 -8.71 11.77
N GLY A 288 -14.20 -9.79 12.54
CA GLY A 288 -15.32 -10.16 13.41
C GLY A 288 -15.63 -9.08 14.44
N THR A 289 -14.61 -8.59 15.16
CA THR A 289 -14.75 -7.51 16.15
C THR A 289 -15.32 -6.23 15.55
N LEU A 290 -14.75 -5.74 14.43
CA LEU A 290 -15.23 -4.52 13.79
C LEU A 290 -16.65 -4.68 13.23
N THR A 291 -16.99 -5.87 12.73
CA THR A 291 -18.36 -6.20 12.31
C THR A 291 -19.31 -6.22 13.51
N GLY A 292 -18.85 -6.71 14.67
CA GLY A 292 -19.58 -6.65 15.94
C GLY A 292 -19.93 -5.21 16.34
N TYR A 293 -18.97 -4.29 16.28
CA TYR A 293 -19.23 -2.86 16.53
C TYR A 293 -20.22 -2.26 15.52
N LEU A 294 -20.13 -2.64 14.25
CA LEU A 294 -21.09 -2.22 13.22
C LEU A 294 -22.51 -2.70 13.54
N MET A 295 -22.67 -3.95 13.98
CA MET A 295 -23.97 -4.49 14.37
C MET A 295 -24.51 -3.81 15.63
N ALA A 296 -23.67 -3.62 16.66
CA ALA A 296 -24.05 -2.94 17.90
C ALA A 296 -24.50 -1.48 17.66
N SER A 297 -23.98 -0.83 16.60
CA SER A 297 -24.37 0.53 16.24
C SER A 297 -25.83 0.72 15.82
N GLN A 298 -26.54 -0.38 15.53
CA GLN A 298 -27.98 -0.33 15.26
C GLN A 298 -28.78 0.10 16.50
N ASP A 299 -28.32 -0.32 17.69
CA ASP A 299 -28.90 0.04 18.98
C ASP A 299 -28.17 1.22 19.63
N GLN A 300 -26.85 1.28 19.50
CA GLN A 300 -25.99 2.30 20.10
C GLN A 300 -25.10 2.98 19.04
N PRO A 301 -25.57 4.05 18.36
CA PRO A 301 -24.86 4.65 17.22
C PRO A 301 -23.39 5.04 17.48
N SER A 302 -23.01 5.34 18.72
CA SER A 302 -21.63 5.67 19.09
C SER A 302 -20.64 4.50 18.95
N GLU A 303 -21.11 3.26 18.82
CA GLU A 303 -20.25 2.10 18.50
C GLU A 303 -19.57 2.24 17.12
N LEU A 304 -20.10 3.07 16.22
CA LEU A 304 -19.42 3.40 14.96
C LEU A 304 -18.06 4.06 15.18
N TYR A 305 -17.85 4.77 16.29
CA TYR A 305 -16.58 5.41 16.57
C TYR A 305 -15.45 4.40 16.73
N LYS A 306 -15.72 3.22 17.33
CA LYS A 306 -14.72 2.15 17.47
C LYS A 306 -14.25 1.62 16.12
N ILE A 307 -15.14 1.60 15.11
CA ILE A 307 -14.74 1.30 13.73
C ILE A 307 -13.82 2.40 13.20
N GLY A 308 -14.15 3.67 13.44
CA GLY A 308 -13.28 4.80 13.10
C GLY A 308 -11.88 4.67 13.71
N LEU A 309 -11.80 4.43 15.03
CA LEU A 309 -10.56 4.27 15.80
C LEU A 309 -9.73 3.05 15.34
N GLY A 310 -10.39 1.95 14.98
CA GLY A 310 -9.75 0.70 14.60
C GLY A 310 -9.42 0.54 13.11
N SER A 311 -10.13 1.25 12.23
CA SER A 311 -10.12 0.99 10.79
C SER A 311 -8.74 1.02 10.14
N VAL A 312 -7.90 2.02 10.46
CA VAL A 312 -6.56 2.14 9.87
C VAL A 312 -5.65 1.01 10.34
N ARG A 313 -5.71 0.63 11.61
CA ARG A 313 -4.93 -0.51 12.15
C ARG A 313 -5.35 -1.81 11.48
N PHE A 314 -6.65 -2.00 11.26
CA PHE A 314 -7.16 -3.17 10.55
C PHE A 314 -6.72 -3.19 9.07
N LEU A 315 -6.75 -2.05 8.37
CA LEU A 315 -6.23 -1.93 7.01
C LEU A 315 -4.75 -2.35 6.93
N TYR A 316 -3.92 -1.88 7.87
CA TYR A 316 -2.52 -2.25 7.95
C TYR A 316 -2.31 -3.74 8.25
N ALA A 317 -3.07 -4.31 9.20
CA ALA A 317 -2.97 -5.73 9.54
C ALA A 317 -3.28 -6.63 8.34
N VAL A 318 -4.31 -6.31 7.54
CA VAL A 318 -4.61 -7.04 6.31
C VAL A 318 -3.49 -6.85 5.27
N GLY A 319 -2.94 -5.64 5.17
CA GLY A 319 -1.78 -5.36 4.32
C GLY A 319 -0.57 -6.24 4.66
N ASP A 320 -0.21 -6.33 5.94
CA ASP A 320 0.90 -7.15 6.42
C ASP A 320 0.65 -8.65 6.22
N LEU A 321 -0.59 -9.11 6.44
CA LEU A 321 -1.00 -10.48 6.12
C LEU A 321 -0.79 -10.79 4.63
N LEU A 322 -1.26 -9.92 3.73
CA LEU A 322 -1.11 -10.11 2.29
C LEU A 322 0.36 -10.06 1.86
N ILE A 323 1.15 -9.13 2.38
CA ILE A 323 2.58 -9.04 2.12
C ILE A 323 3.28 -10.33 2.56
N GLY A 324 3.03 -10.80 3.79
CA GLY A 324 3.57 -12.04 4.31
C GLY A 324 3.22 -13.25 3.44
N TRP A 325 1.94 -13.39 3.09
CA TRP A 325 1.48 -14.44 2.18
C TRP A 325 2.19 -14.39 0.82
N ARG A 326 2.20 -13.23 0.15
CA ARG A 326 2.81 -13.11 -1.18
C ARG A 326 4.33 -13.32 -1.16
N LEU A 327 5.02 -12.90 -0.11
CA LEU A 327 6.45 -13.21 0.08
C LEU A 327 6.68 -14.71 0.25
N LEU A 328 5.82 -15.41 0.99
CA LEU A 328 5.93 -16.86 1.18
C LEU A 328 5.61 -17.65 -0.11
N VAL A 329 4.64 -17.20 -0.92
CA VAL A 329 4.41 -17.74 -2.27
C VAL A 329 5.68 -17.59 -3.13
N GLN A 330 6.34 -16.44 -3.09
CA GLN A 330 7.61 -16.24 -3.81
C GLN A 330 8.73 -17.13 -3.27
N ALA A 331 8.80 -17.35 -1.96
CA ALA A 331 9.77 -18.24 -1.34
C ALA A 331 9.57 -19.71 -1.76
N GLU A 332 8.32 -20.17 -1.88
CA GLU A 332 8.01 -21.52 -2.38
C GLU A 332 8.51 -21.70 -3.83
N VAL A 333 8.22 -20.73 -4.71
CA VAL A 333 8.72 -20.72 -6.09
C VAL A 333 10.26 -20.68 -6.11
N ALA A 334 10.87 -19.88 -5.25
CA ALA A 334 12.32 -19.78 -5.13
C ALA A 334 12.97 -21.09 -4.67
N LEU A 335 12.36 -21.80 -3.73
CA LEU A 335 12.82 -23.12 -3.29
C LEU A 335 12.74 -24.15 -4.43
N ALA A 336 11.63 -24.17 -5.18
CA ALA A 336 11.50 -25.05 -6.34
C ALA A 336 12.54 -24.75 -7.42
N ALA A 337 12.85 -23.47 -7.66
CA ALA A 337 13.91 -23.08 -8.60
C ALA A 337 15.31 -23.49 -8.11
N LEU A 338 15.59 -23.35 -6.82
CA LEU A 338 16.85 -23.78 -6.20
C LEU A 338 17.07 -25.29 -6.27
N ASP A 339 16.00 -26.08 -6.18
CA ASP A 339 16.07 -27.55 -6.31
C ASP A 339 16.34 -28.01 -7.75
N ARG A 340 16.00 -27.17 -8.75
CA ARG A 340 16.19 -27.44 -10.19
C ARG A 340 17.52 -26.91 -10.75
N ASP A 341 18.51 -26.69 -9.87
CA ASP A 341 19.86 -26.21 -10.21
C ASP A 341 19.88 -24.86 -10.94
N ALA A 342 19.22 -23.85 -10.34
CA ALA A 342 19.25 -22.48 -10.82
C ALA A 342 20.67 -21.95 -11.07
N SER A 343 20.84 -21.08 -12.09
CA SER A 343 22.13 -20.48 -12.44
C SER A 343 22.78 -19.78 -11.24
N ALA A 344 24.12 -19.69 -11.20
CA ALA A 344 24.84 -19.05 -10.10
C ALA A 344 24.37 -17.61 -9.81
N LYS A 345 23.96 -16.88 -10.86
CA LYS A 345 23.39 -15.52 -10.75
C LYS A 345 22.02 -15.53 -10.07
N ASP A 346 21.18 -16.49 -10.40
CA ASP A 346 19.80 -16.57 -9.89
C ASP A 346 19.72 -17.17 -8.49
N ARG A 347 20.69 -18.01 -8.09
CA ARG A 347 20.75 -18.61 -6.74
C ARG A 347 20.74 -17.55 -5.63
N SER A 348 21.46 -16.44 -5.81
CA SER A 348 21.49 -15.34 -4.83
C SER A 348 20.12 -14.65 -4.72
N PHE A 349 19.43 -14.45 -5.85
CA PHE A 349 18.08 -13.88 -5.87
C PHE A 349 17.09 -14.79 -5.13
N TYR A 350 17.06 -16.08 -5.48
CA TYR A 350 16.14 -17.04 -4.87
C TYR A 350 16.42 -17.26 -3.38
N ARG A 351 17.69 -17.34 -2.96
CA ARG A 351 18.03 -17.38 -1.52
C ARG A 351 17.55 -16.12 -0.80
N GLY A 352 17.70 -14.96 -1.43
CA GLY A 352 17.16 -13.70 -0.92
C GLY A 352 15.65 -13.77 -0.69
N LYS A 353 14.88 -14.30 -1.64
CA LYS A 353 13.42 -14.47 -1.49
C LYS A 353 13.05 -15.32 -0.28
N VAL A 354 13.70 -16.47 -0.11
CA VAL A 354 13.43 -17.39 1.01
C VAL A 354 13.73 -16.74 2.36
N VAL A 355 14.92 -16.15 2.50
CA VAL A 355 15.36 -15.54 3.76
C VAL A 355 14.48 -14.35 4.13
N ILE A 356 14.12 -13.52 3.17
CA ILE A 356 13.30 -12.32 3.41
C ILE A 356 11.86 -12.66 3.76
N ALA A 357 11.27 -13.66 3.09
CA ALA A 357 9.94 -14.13 3.46
C ALA A 357 9.92 -14.70 4.89
N SER A 358 10.91 -15.51 5.25
CA SER A 358 11.07 -16.04 6.60
C SER A 358 11.28 -14.92 7.63
N TYR A 359 12.08 -13.91 7.30
CA TYR A 359 12.32 -12.76 8.16
C TYR A 359 11.04 -11.94 8.40
N PHE A 360 10.26 -11.65 7.36
CA PHE A 360 8.99 -10.95 7.49
C PHE A 360 8.00 -11.75 8.34
N ALA A 361 7.86 -13.04 8.08
CA ALA A 361 6.98 -13.93 8.85
C ALA A 361 7.32 -13.93 10.35
N LYS A 362 8.61 -13.85 10.71
CA LYS A 362 9.07 -13.89 12.10
C LYS A 362 9.05 -12.55 12.82
N ASN A 363 9.12 -11.42 12.11
CA ASN A 363 9.29 -10.10 12.71
C ASN A 363 8.07 -9.18 12.56
N ILE A 364 7.17 -9.46 11.61
CA ILE A 364 6.02 -8.59 11.33
C ILE A 364 4.70 -9.28 11.64
N LEU A 365 4.48 -10.49 11.13
CA LEU A 365 3.22 -11.22 11.38
C LEU A 365 2.86 -11.36 12.87
N PRO A 366 3.80 -11.58 13.82
CA PRO A 366 3.46 -11.69 15.23
C PRO A 366 2.89 -10.41 15.86
N ILE A 367 3.12 -9.23 15.26
CA ILE A 367 2.59 -7.94 15.75
C ILE A 367 1.06 -7.89 15.63
N LEU A 368 0.49 -8.67 14.70
CA LEU A 368 -0.95 -8.69 14.43
C LEU A 368 -1.74 -9.21 15.64
N ALA A 369 -1.17 -10.14 16.42
CA ALA A 369 -1.78 -10.65 17.65
C ALA A 369 -2.06 -9.52 18.66
N SER A 370 -1.07 -8.64 18.91
CA SER A 370 -1.27 -7.49 19.79
C SER A 370 -2.23 -6.46 19.21
N THR A 371 -2.19 -6.26 17.89
CA THR A 371 -3.13 -5.36 17.21
C THR A 371 -4.57 -5.83 17.37
N LYS A 372 -4.78 -7.15 17.32
CA LYS A 372 -6.09 -7.76 17.52
C LYS A 372 -6.61 -7.50 18.92
N GLU A 373 -5.79 -7.74 19.95
CA GLU A 373 -6.18 -7.49 21.35
C GLU A 373 -6.58 -6.01 21.53
N ILE A 374 -5.80 -5.08 20.96
CA ILE A 374 -6.11 -3.65 21.00
C ILE A 374 -7.45 -3.34 20.32
N LEU A 375 -7.74 -3.96 19.18
CA LEU A 375 -9.02 -3.76 18.50
C LEU A 375 -10.19 -4.37 19.28
N GLY A 376 -9.97 -5.48 19.98
CA GLY A 376 -10.97 -6.11 20.85
C GLY A 376 -11.30 -5.30 22.10
N SER A 377 -10.38 -4.45 22.56
CA SER A 377 -10.53 -3.65 23.77
C SER A 377 -10.87 -2.18 23.50
N LEU A 378 -11.29 -1.80 22.29
CA LEU A 378 -11.62 -0.40 21.99
C LEU A 378 -12.83 0.08 22.81
N ASP A 379 -12.67 1.25 23.43
CA ASP A 379 -13.72 2.01 24.10
C ASP A 379 -13.93 3.37 23.40
N ASN A 380 -14.84 4.18 23.96
CA ASN A 380 -15.18 5.51 23.44
C ASN A 380 -14.65 6.65 24.32
N GLU A 381 -13.78 6.40 25.30
CA GLU A 381 -13.33 7.44 26.23
C GLU A 381 -12.67 8.61 25.49
N ILE A 382 -11.90 8.33 24.44
CA ILE A 382 -11.27 9.36 23.60
C ILE A 382 -12.28 10.19 22.79
N MET A 383 -13.47 9.64 22.52
CA MET A 383 -14.55 10.33 21.82
C MET A 383 -15.42 11.15 22.77
N GLU A 384 -15.36 10.84 24.07
CA GLU A 384 -16.05 11.52 25.16
C GLU A 384 -15.17 12.58 25.81
N LEU A 385 -13.87 12.61 25.50
CA LEU A 385 -12.94 13.64 25.94
C LEU A 385 -13.34 15.00 25.37
N GLU A 386 -13.55 15.97 26.25
CA GLU A 386 -13.81 17.36 25.88
C GLU A 386 -12.66 17.92 25.04
N GLU A 387 -12.98 18.69 23.99
CA GLU A 387 -11.99 19.19 23.03
C GLU A 387 -10.91 20.05 23.71
N ASP A 388 -11.29 20.84 24.72
CA ASP A 388 -10.37 21.69 25.50
C ASP A 388 -9.33 20.88 26.32
N ALA A 389 -9.49 19.56 26.43
CA ALA A 389 -8.58 18.68 27.17
C ALA A 389 -7.48 18.02 26.30
N PHE A 390 -7.46 18.29 24.99
CA PHE A 390 -6.34 17.94 24.09
C PHE A 390 -5.24 19.02 24.11
#